data_AF-A0A820UU35-F1
#
_entry.id   AF-A0A820UU35-F1
#
_cell.length_a   1.000
_cell.length_b   1.000
_cell.length_c   1.000
_cell.angle_alpha   90.00
_cell.angle_beta   90.00
_cell.angle_gamma   90.00
#
_symmetry.space_group_name_H-M   'P 1'
#
loop_
_entity.id
_entity.type
_entity.pdbx_description
1 polymer ?
#
loop_
_entity_poly.entity_id
_entity_poly.type
_entity_poly.pdbx_seq_one_letter_code
_entity_poly.pdbx_strand_id
1 'polypeptide(L)'
;MSNSSKRLEIRLKEREDEYTCYKQFNVLVGTFNVNNRQVPPNILLEEWLYQVTDNNNKSNQICIPDIIAVGFQEIDTSGGAYIYDDKKKEDEWEQIVRKTIKSCYEKNNEESVKFE
;
A
#
# COMPACT_ATOMS: atom_id res chain seq x y z
N MET A 1 -11.16 -15.69 -32.21
CA MET A 1 -10.81 -16.67 -31.15
C MET A 1 -11.71 -17.88 -31.29
N SER A 2 -11.14 -19.09 -31.35
CA SER A 2 -11.87 -20.35 -31.57
C SER A 2 -12.75 -20.72 -30.36
N ASN A 3 -13.94 -21.26 -30.60
CA ASN A 3 -14.85 -21.77 -29.55
C ASN A 3 -14.20 -22.84 -28.66
N SER A 4 -13.15 -23.52 -29.15
CA SER A 4 -12.40 -24.51 -28.36
C SER A 4 -11.56 -23.87 -27.26
N SER A 5 -11.02 -22.67 -27.46
CA SER A 5 -10.21 -21.97 -26.44
C SER A 5 -11.06 -21.57 -25.23
N LYS A 6 -12.28 -21.04 -25.47
CA LYS A 6 -13.22 -20.68 -24.39
C LYS A 6 -13.63 -21.88 -23.53
N ARG A 7 -13.79 -23.06 -24.14
CA ARG A 7 -14.15 -24.28 -23.40
C ARG A 7 -13.06 -24.73 -22.43
N LEU A 8 -11.80 -24.56 -22.82
CA LEU A 8 -10.66 -24.90 -21.97
C LEU A 8 -10.53 -23.92 -20.79
N GLU A 9 -10.70 -22.63 -21.05
CA GLU A 9 -10.70 -21.60 -20.00
C GLU A 9 -11.75 -21.88 -18.92
N ILE A 10 -12.98 -22.22 -19.33
CA ILE A 10 -14.07 -22.57 -18.40
C ILE A 10 -13.69 -23.81 -17.57
N ARG A 11 -13.21 -24.88 -18.21
CA ARG A 11 -12.85 -26.12 -17.51
C ARG A 11 -11.68 -25.98 -16.56
N LEU A 12 -10.71 -25.12 -16.87
CA LEU A 12 -9.63 -24.82 -15.96
C LEU A 12 -10.18 -24.09 -14.74
N LYS A 13 -10.98 -23.04 -14.95
CA LYS A 13 -11.59 -22.28 -13.86
C LYS A 13 -12.48 -23.12 -12.94
N GLU A 14 -13.22 -24.10 -13.46
CA GLU A 14 -14.00 -25.04 -12.65
C GLU A 14 -13.15 -25.95 -11.74
N ARG A 15 -11.86 -26.12 -12.06
CA ARG A 15 -10.90 -26.98 -11.34
C ARG A 15 -9.82 -26.15 -10.65
N GLU A 16 -10.05 -24.87 -10.41
CA GLU A 16 -9.08 -23.93 -9.83
C GLU A 16 -8.50 -24.43 -8.51
N ASP A 17 -9.32 -25.08 -7.68
CA ASP A 17 -8.90 -25.63 -6.39
C ASP A 17 -7.88 -26.80 -6.50
N GLU A 18 -7.75 -27.43 -7.68
CA GLU A 18 -6.77 -28.50 -7.90
C GLU A 18 -5.34 -27.98 -8.09
N TYR A 19 -5.18 -26.70 -8.42
CA TYR A 19 -3.89 -26.11 -8.76
C TYR A 19 -3.64 -24.73 -8.12
N THR A 20 -4.53 -24.26 -7.27
CA THR A 20 -4.38 -23.01 -6.50
C THR A 20 -4.53 -23.25 -5.00
N CYS A 21 -4.09 -22.28 -4.20
CA CYS A 21 -4.36 -22.26 -2.77
C CYS A 21 -4.78 -20.85 -2.33
N TYR A 22 -5.57 -20.78 -1.26
CA TYR A 22 -5.96 -19.51 -0.66
C TYR A 22 -4.91 -19.08 0.36
N LYS A 23 -4.45 -17.83 0.26
CA LYS A 23 -3.61 -17.17 1.25
C LYS A 23 -4.29 -15.87 1.68
N GLN A 24 -4.37 -15.64 2.98
CA GLN A 24 -4.85 -14.38 3.53
C GLN A 24 -3.76 -13.31 3.41
N PHE A 25 -4.18 -12.09 3.03
CA PHE A 25 -3.31 -10.91 2.95
C PHE A 25 -3.94 -9.78 3.75
N ASN A 26 -3.11 -9.03 4.46
CA ASN A 26 -3.50 -7.81 5.14
C ASN A 26 -3.31 -6.62 4.20
N VAL A 27 -4.41 -5.94 3.87
CA VAL A 27 -4.40 -4.80 2.95
C VAL A 27 -4.74 -3.53 3.72
N LEU A 28 -3.81 -2.58 3.74
CA LEU A 28 -4.04 -1.24 4.25
C LEU A 28 -4.49 -0.35 3.10
N VAL A 29 -5.64 0.30 3.26
CA VAL A 29 -6.17 1.28 2.30
C VAL A 29 -6.28 2.62 2.98
N GLY A 30 -5.57 3.62 2.47
CA GLY A 30 -5.52 4.96 3.05
C GLY A 30 -5.88 6.03 2.03
N THR A 31 -6.44 7.13 2.51
CA THR A 31 -6.59 8.33 1.69
C THR A 31 -6.23 9.59 2.44
N PHE A 32 -5.62 10.56 1.75
CA PHE A 32 -5.19 11.80 2.38
C PHE A 32 -5.27 13.00 1.42
N ASN A 33 -6.10 13.98 1.77
CA ASN A 33 -6.09 15.28 1.12
C ASN A 33 -4.94 16.11 1.71
N VAL A 34 -3.94 16.42 0.88
CA VAL A 34 -2.72 17.13 1.30
C VAL A 34 -2.83 18.65 1.12
N ASN A 35 -3.93 19.15 0.56
CA ASN A 35 -4.24 20.58 0.40
C ASN A 35 -3.06 21.39 -0.17
N ASN A 36 -2.51 20.92 -1.29
CA ASN A 36 -1.42 21.51 -2.06
C ASN A 36 -0.10 21.69 -1.28
N ARG A 37 0.04 21.05 -0.11
CA ARG A 37 1.22 21.17 0.76
C ARG A 37 2.41 20.40 0.19
N GLN A 38 3.59 20.99 0.35
CA GLN A 38 4.85 20.29 0.16
C GLN A 38 5.08 19.33 1.32
N VAL A 39 5.81 18.25 1.05
CA VAL A 39 6.25 17.31 2.08
C VAL A 39 7.18 18.05 3.05
N PRO A 40 6.87 18.11 4.35
CA PRO A 40 7.77 18.73 5.31
C PRO A 40 9.08 17.94 5.42
N PRO A 41 10.23 18.61 5.61
CA PRO A 41 11.50 17.92 5.75
C PRO A 41 11.49 17.02 6.99
N ASN A 42 12.05 15.82 6.86
CA ASN A 42 12.26 14.85 7.95
C ASN A 42 10.98 14.28 8.60
N ILE A 43 9.82 14.39 7.96
CA ILE A 43 8.59 13.74 8.47
C ILE A 43 8.43 12.36 7.81
N LEU A 44 8.03 11.37 8.60
CA LEU A 44 7.54 10.08 8.10
C LEU A 44 6.05 9.94 8.44
N LEU A 45 5.32 9.19 7.63
CA LEU A 45 3.87 8.98 7.80
C LEU A 45 3.57 7.72 8.62
N GLU A 46 4.45 7.35 9.56
CA GLU A 46 4.37 6.06 10.27
C GLU A 46 3.09 5.95 11.10
N GLU A 47 2.68 7.06 11.72
CA GLU A 47 1.44 7.10 12.50
C GLU A 47 0.20 6.79 11.64
N TRP A 48 0.25 7.19 10.36
CA TRP A 48 -0.85 6.98 9.43
C TRP A 48 -0.78 5.63 8.72
N LEU A 49 0.41 5.21 8.28
CA LEU A 49 0.61 4.01 7.46
C LEU A 49 0.95 2.75 8.26
N TYR A 50 1.15 2.86 9.58
CA TYR A 50 1.71 1.77 10.38
C TYR A 50 1.07 1.55 11.75
N GLN A 51 0.04 2.32 12.10
CA GLN A 51 -0.77 2.06 13.30
C GLN A 51 -2.01 1.21 13.00
N VAL A 52 -1.87 0.16 12.18
CA VAL A 52 -2.96 -0.80 11.99
C VAL A 52 -2.83 -1.89 13.06
N THR A 53 -3.57 -1.69 14.15
CA THR A 53 -3.86 -2.74 15.13
C THR A 53 -4.74 -3.80 14.48
N ASP A 54 -4.43 -5.07 14.67
CA ASP A 54 -5.36 -6.13 14.26
C ASP A 54 -6.60 -6.07 15.16
N ASN A 55 -7.73 -5.62 14.58
CA ASN A 55 -9.01 -5.50 15.27
C ASN A 55 -9.52 -6.85 15.81
N ASN A 56 -8.95 -7.98 15.37
CA ASN A 56 -9.31 -9.32 15.80
C ASN A 56 -8.39 -9.90 16.87
N ASN A 57 -7.23 -9.29 17.15
CA ASN A 57 -6.30 -9.75 18.17
C ASN A 57 -6.48 -8.94 19.46
N LYS A 58 -6.75 -9.63 20.58
CA LYS A 58 -6.84 -9.02 21.91
C LYS A 58 -5.49 -8.44 22.41
N SER A 59 -4.40 -8.82 21.77
CA SER A 59 -3.09 -8.20 21.90
C SER A 59 -3.02 -7.04 20.92
N ASN A 60 -2.65 -5.86 21.40
CA ASN A 60 -2.46 -4.61 20.65
C ASN A 60 -1.26 -4.69 19.67
N GLN A 61 -1.14 -5.81 18.94
CA GLN A 61 0.02 -6.15 18.14
C GLN A 61 -0.09 -5.45 16.79
N ILE A 62 0.97 -4.71 16.46
CA ILE A 62 1.11 -4.02 15.18
C ILE A 62 1.24 -5.10 14.11
N CYS A 63 0.32 -5.10 13.14
CA CYS A 63 0.39 -6.00 12.01
C CYS A 63 0.93 -5.24 10.80
N ILE A 64 1.99 -5.77 10.19
CA ILE A 64 2.57 -5.20 8.97
C ILE A 64 1.63 -5.55 7.80
N PRO A 65 1.11 -4.57 7.05
CA PRO A 65 0.32 -4.86 5.85
C PRO A 65 1.17 -5.52 4.78
N ASP A 66 0.61 -6.50 4.08
CA ASP A 66 1.23 -7.11 2.90
C ASP A 66 1.09 -6.19 1.68
N ILE A 67 -0.03 -5.47 1.59
CA ILE A 67 -0.34 -4.54 0.51
C ILE A 67 -0.76 -3.21 1.11
N ILE A 68 -0.19 -2.12 0.60
CA ILE A 68 -0.55 -0.76 0.96
C ILE A 68 -1.06 -0.05 -0.29
N ALA A 69 -2.31 0.40 -0.25
CA ALA A 69 -2.94 1.20 -1.29
C ALA A 69 -3.28 2.58 -0.72
N VAL A 70 -2.61 3.64 -1.21
CA VAL A 70 -2.82 5.00 -0.74
C VAL A 70 -3.26 5.90 -1.88
N GLY A 71 -4.27 6.74 -1.63
CA GLY A 71 -4.76 7.74 -2.57
C GLY A 71 -4.65 9.14 -1.99
N PHE A 72 -3.95 10.02 -2.70
CA PHE A 72 -3.81 11.43 -2.31
C PHE A 72 -4.76 12.32 -3.12
N GLN A 73 -5.24 13.40 -2.50
CA GLN A 73 -5.99 14.47 -3.17
C GLN A 73 -5.30 15.81 -3.01
N GLU A 74 -5.54 16.71 -3.96
CA GLU A 74 -5.02 18.08 -3.95
C GLU A 74 -3.49 18.13 -3.82
N ILE A 75 -2.74 17.20 -4.44
CA ILE A 75 -1.26 17.22 -4.42
C ILE A 75 -0.75 18.52 -5.04
N ASP A 76 -1.23 18.83 -6.25
CA ASP A 76 -0.95 20.09 -6.91
C ASP A 76 -2.26 20.70 -7.42
N THR A 77 -2.62 21.86 -6.85
CA THR A 77 -3.80 22.61 -7.26
C THR A 77 -3.44 23.83 -8.11
N SER A 78 -2.19 23.94 -8.56
CA SER A 78 -1.75 25.02 -9.43
C SER A 78 -2.27 24.80 -10.86
N GLY A 79 -2.60 25.89 -11.55
CA GLY A 79 -2.95 25.82 -12.98
C GLY A 79 -1.79 25.29 -13.83
N GLY A 80 -0.56 25.40 -13.34
CA GLY A 80 0.64 24.85 -13.96
C GLY A 80 0.62 23.32 -14.02
N ALA A 81 0.27 22.63 -12.93
CA ALA A 81 0.15 21.17 -12.91
C ALA A 81 -1.01 20.62 -13.77
N TYR A 82 -2.05 21.43 -14.00
CA TYR A 82 -3.12 21.06 -14.91
C TYR A 82 -2.73 21.18 -16.39
N ILE A 83 -1.86 22.13 -16.72
CA ILE A 83 -1.47 22.45 -18.10
C ILE A 83 -0.18 21.73 -18.50
N TYR A 84 0.74 21.58 -17.55
CA TYR A 84 2.03 20.95 -17.70
C TYR A 84 2.04 19.75 -16.75
N ASP A 85 2.41 18.56 -17.25
CA ASP A 85 2.52 17.32 -16.47
C ASP A 85 3.71 17.37 -15.49
N ASP A 86 3.71 18.36 -14.58
CA ASP A 86 4.74 18.58 -13.57
C ASP A 86 4.47 17.68 -12.35
N LYS A 87 5.19 16.56 -12.31
CA LYS A 87 5.04 15.51 -11.29
C LYS A 87 5.89 15.73 -10.05
N LYS A 88 6.57 16.87 -9.91
CA LYS A 88 7.53 17.07 -8.83
C LYS A 88 6.93 16.81 -7.44
N LYS A 89 5.73 17.34 -7.17
CA LYS A 89 5.06 17.12 -5.88
C LYS A 89 4.58 15.67 -5.70
N GLU A 90 4.13 15.03 -6.79
CA GLU A 90 3.74 13.63 -6.77
C GLU A 90 4.93 12.75 -6.39
N ASP A 91 6.09 12.97 -7.02
CA ASP A 91 7.33 12.27 -6.74
C ASP A 91 7.79 12.48 -5.29
N GLU A 92 7.67 13.70 -4.75
CA GLU A 92 7.99 13.99 -3.34
C GLU A 92 7.10 13.21 -2.36
N TRP A 93 5.78 13.18 -2.61
CA TRP A 93 4.83 12.42 -1.80
C TRP A 93 5.01 10.90 -1.95
N GLU A 94 5.32 10.39 -3.15
CA GLU A 94 5.66 8.98 -3.34
C GLU A 94 6.93 8.61 -2.55
N GLN A 95 7.97 9.43 -2.64
CA GLN A 95 9.22 9.19 -1.93
C GLN A 95 9.03 9.13 -0.42
N ILE A 96 8.18 9.98 0.16
CA ILE A 96 7.94 9.95 1.60
C ILE A 96 7.18 8.70 2.05
N VAL A 97 6.21 8.24 1.25
CA VAL A 97 5.51 6.97 1.49
C VAL A 97 6.51 5.81 1.44
N ARG A 98 7.36 5.74 0.41
CA ARG A 98 8.37 4.67 0.28
C ARG A 98 9.37 4.67 1.43
N LYS A 99 9.84 5.85 1.87
CA LYS A 99 10.73 5.99 3.03
C LYS A 99 10.06 5.54 4.33
N THR A 100 8.81 5.94 4.53
CA THR A 100 8.01 5.55 5.69
C THR A 100 7.88 4.03 5.76
N ILE A 101 7.42 3.40 4.67
CA ILE A 101 7.27 1.94 4.58
C ILE A 101 8.59 1.24 4.91
N LYS A 102 9.70 1.68 4.30
CA LYS A 102 11.03 1.11 4.58
C LYS A 102 11.41 1.20 6.05
N SER A 103 11.25 2.38 6.66
CA SER A 103 11.61 2.57 8.08
C SER A 103 10.77 1.68 9.00
N CYS A 104 9.49 1.50 8.69
CA CYS A 104 8.64 0.62 9.47
C CYS A 104 9.05 -0.86 9.38
N TYR A 105 9.40 -1.37 8.18
CA TYR A 105 9.92 -2.74 8.04
C TYR A 105 11.22 -2.94 8.81
N GLU A 106 12.14 -1.97 8.77
CA GLU A 106 13.41 -2.03 9.52
C GLU A 106 13.16 -2.11 11.03
N LYS A 107 12.26 -1.26 11.56
CA LYS A 107 11.88 -1.27 12.99
C LYS A 107 11.32 -2.61 13.44
N ASN A 108 10.48 -3.26 12.62
CA ASN A 108 9.88 -4.54 12.99
C ASN A 108 10.90 -5.69 12.99
N ASN A 109 11.86 -5.67 12.05
CA ASN A 109 12.94 -6.65 12.04
C ASN A 109 13.88 -6.49 13.25
N GLU A 110 14.11 -5.26 13.71
CA GLU A 110 14.90 -5.04 14.92
C GLU A 110 14.17 -5.46 16.21
N GLU A 111 12.85 -5.31 16.25
CA GLU A 111 12.04 -5.76 17.38
C GLU A 111 11.97 -7.29 17.46
N SER A 112 11.82 -7.99 16.33
CA SER A 112 11.76 -9.46 16.31
C SER A 112 13.07 -10.10 16.77
N VAL A 113 14.23 -9.52 16.44
CA VAL A 113 15.56 -10.01 16.85
C VAL A 113 15.84 -9.81 18.35
N LYS A 114 15.16 -8.87 19.03
CA LYS A 114 15.35 -8.62 20.47
C LYS A 114 14.67 -9.63 21.38
N PHE A 115 13.80 -10.49 20.83
CA PHE A 115 13.04 -11.48 21.58
C PHE A 115 13.49 -12.94 21.30
N GLU A 116 14.60 -13.13 20.58
CA GLU A 116 15.35 -14.40 20.48
C GLU A 116 16.58 -14.40 21.41
#